data_AF-A0A660L230-F1
#
_entry.id   AF-A0A660L230-F1
#
_cell.length_a   1.000
_cell.length_b   1.000
_cell.length_c   1.000
_cell.angle_alpha   90.00
_cell.angle_beta   90.00
_cell.angle_gamma   90.00
#
_symmetry.space_group_name_H-M   'P 1'
#
loop_
_entity.id
_entity.type
_entity.pdbx_description
1 polymer ?
#
loop_
_entity_poly.entity_id
_entity_poly.type
_entity_poly.pdbx_seq_one_letter_code
_entity_poly.pdbx_strand_id
1 'polypeptide(L)'
;MGRTARRTEASECRQCLTYCDRVIAPASCVAAKCPALYRYTDPLTGTRYMGCAQNVFATDIDVALFEEAERAKGYGTLKLARAPLAQCAFTIEKAHERPPGEEWVCRNRRFADFPDTADGAIRAFDLRHGLTAG
;
A
#
# COMPACT_ATOMS: atom_id res chain seq x y z
N MET A 1 -16.92 -2.85 18.77
CA MET A 1 -16.42 -3.52 17.55
C MET A 1 -16.43 -2.61 16.30
N GLY A 2 -15.73 -1.46 16.28
CA GLY A 2 -15.79 -0.51 15.13
C GLY A 2 -14.45 -0.12 14.48
N ARG A 3 -13.31 -0.44 15.13
CA ARG A 3 -11.98 0.01 14.69
C ARG A 3 -11.28 -1.00 13.77
N THR A 4 -11.56 -2.29 13.93
CA THR A 4 -10.89 -3.36 13.16
C THR A 4 -11.37 -3.42 11.71
N ALA A 5 -12.68 -3.27 11.46
CA ALA A 5 -13.27 -3.31 10.12
C ALA A 5 -12.73 -2.19 9.20
N ARG A 6 -12.57 -0.97 9.72
CA ARG A 6 -12.02 0.17 8.95
C ARG A 6 -10.56 -0.02 8.53
N ARG A 7 -9.75 -0.75 9.32
CA ARG A 7 -8.37 -1.07 8.96
C ARG A 7 -8.32 -2.08 7.82
N THR A 8 -9.19 -3.08 7.87
CA THR A 8 -9.34 -4.08 6.82
C THR A 8 -9.72 -3.44 5.48
N GLU A 9 -10.67 -2.50 5.46
CA GLU A 9 -11.08 -1.80 4.23
C GLU A 9 -9.96 -0.97 3.56
N ALA A 10 -8.95 -0.55 4.33
CA ALA A 10 -7.81 0.21 3.81
C ALA A 10 -6.78 -0.69 3.12
N SER A 11 -6.70 -1.98 3.48
CA SER A 11 -5.72 -2.93 2.93
C SER A 11 -6.34 -3.96 1.99
N GLU A 12 -7.61 -4.32 2.16
CA GLU A 12 -8.23 -5.43 1.45
C GLU A 12 -9.73 -5.23 1.19
N CYS A 13 -10.23 -5.80 0.11
CA CYS A 13 -11.64 -5.76 -0.27
C CYS A 13 -12.29 -7.13 -0.02
N ARG A 14 -13.42 -7.12 0.70
CA ARG A 14 -14.21 -8.33 1.00
C ARG A 14 -15.65 -8.29 0.47
N GLN A 15 -15.96 -7.40 -0.48
CA GLN A 15 -17.33 -7.27 -1.01
C GLN A 15 -17.73 -8.38 -2.01
N CYS A 16 -16.74 -9.12 -2.53
CA CYS A 16 -16.96 -10.30 -3.38
C CYS A 16 -16.59 -11.58 -2.59
N LEU A 17 -16.87 -12.76 -3.18
CA LEU A 17 -16.50 -14.05 -2.58
C LEU A 17 -14.98 -14.30 -2.54
N THR A 18 -14.19 -13.52 -3.28
CA THR A 18 -12.72 -13.56 -3.26
C THR A 18 -12.16 -12.18 -2.95
N TYR A 19 -11.02 -12.15 -2.29
CA TYR A 19 -10.45 -10.94 -1.70
C TYR A 19 -9.39 -10.33 -2.61
N CYS A 20 -9.45 -9.02 -2.78
CA CYS A 20 -8.41 -8.25 -3.46
C CYS A 20 -7.62 -7.48 -2.42
N ASP A 21 -6.31 -7.41 -2.59
CA ASP A 21 -5.42 -6.73 -1.65
C ASP A 21 -4.83 -5.47 -2.29
N ARG A 22 -4.69 -4.42 -1.48
CA ARG A 22 -3.81 -3.31 -1.83
C ARG A 22 -2.40 -3.76 -1.55
N VAL A 23 -1.53 -3.57 -2.52
CA VAL A 23 -0.12 -3.92 -2.43
C VAL A 23 0.76 -2.73 -2.83
N ILE A 24 1.98 -2.69 -2.31
CA ILE A 24 2.97 -1.65 -2.60
C ILE A 24 4.29 -2.31 -2.99
N ALA A 25 4.90 -1.82 -4.06
CA ALA A 25 6.26 -2.23 -4.42
C ALA A 25 7.27 -1.40 -3.62
N PRO A 26 8.13 -1.99 -2.77
CA PRO A 26 9.15 -1.24 -2.03
C PRO A 26 10.09 -0.44 -2.93
N ALA A 27 10.32 -0.92 -4.16
CA ALA A 27 11.05 -0.20 -5.20
C ALA A 27 10.48 1.19 -5.49
N SER A 28 9.15 1.36 -5.46
CA SER A 28 8.51 2.66 -5.65
C SER A 28 8.85 3.65 -4.53
N CYS A 29 8.94 3.17 -3.27
CA CYS A 29 9.33 3.98 -2.12
C CYS A 29 10.79 4.45 -2.24
N VAL A 30 11.67 3.58 -2.73
CA VAL A 30 13.09 3.90 -2.97
C VAL A 30 13.23 4.90 -4.10
N ALA A 31 12.59 4.65 -5.25
CA ALA A 31 12.63 5.53 -6.42
C ALA A 31 12.10 6.94 -6.11
N ALA A 32 11.01 7.01 -5.34
CA ALA A 32 10.42 8.28 -4.91
C ALA A 32 11.19 8.99 -3.78
N LYS A 33 12.28 8.38 -3.26
CA LYS A 33 13.01 8.87 -2.07
C LYS A 33 12.05 9.18 -0.91
N CYS A 34 11.13 8.27 -0.65
CA CYS A 34 10.03 8.47 0.28
C CYS A 34 10.54 8.92 1.66
N PRO A 35 10.07 10.06 2.22
CA PRO A 35 10.52 10.54 3.53
C PRO A 35 10.20 9.58 4.69
N ALA A 36 9.20 8.71 4.51
CA ALA A 36 8.81 7.71 5.50
C ALA A 36 9.61 6.40 5.37
N LEU A 37 10.47 6.24 4.36
CA LEU A 37 11.31 5.07 4.21
C LEU A 37 12.56 5.23 5.09
N TYR A 38 12.61 4.49 6.20
CA TYR A 38 13.80 4.46 7.05
C TYR A 38 14.73 3.34 6.66
N ARG A 39 15.99 3.46 7.10
CA ARG A 39 17.01 2.43 7.00
C ARG A 39 17.76 2.37 8.33
N TYR A 40 18.11 1.17 8.77
CA TYR A 40 18.96 0.98 9.94
C TYR A 40 19.87 -0.21 9.74
N THR A 41 20.95 -0.25 10.52
CA THR A 41 21.85 -1.40 10.59
C THR A 41 21.62 -2.07 11.93
N ASP A 42 21.34 -3.36 11.92
CA ASP A 42 21.26 -4.14 13.15
C ASP A 42 22.67 -4.21 13.79
N PRO A 43 22.85 -3.73 15.02
CA PRO A 43 24.16 -3.68 15.67
C PRO A 43 24.73 -5.06 16.03
N LEU A 44 23.89 -6.11 16.12
CA LEU A 44 24.34 -7.46 16.47
C LEU A 44 24.81 -8.24 15.23
N THR A 45 24.10 -8.08 14.12
CA THR A 45 24.36 -8.85 12.89
C THR A 45 25.10 -8.05 11.82
N GLY A 46 25.08 -6.72 11.90
CA GLY A 46 25.58 -5.82 10.85
C GLY A 46 24.65 -5.75 9.62
N THR A 47 23.52 -6.45 9.63
CA THR A 47 22.58 -6.48 8.51
C THR A 47 21.84 -5.15 8.37
N ARG A 48 21.70 -4.66 7.15
CA ARG A 48 20.96 -3.43 6.85
C ARG A 48 19.52 -3.76 6.51
N TYR A 49 18.61 -3.10 7.19
CA TYR A 49 17.18 -3.21 6.96
C TYR A 49 16.60 -1.88 6.51
N MET A 50 15.48 -1.94 5.79
CA MET A 50 14.66 -0.79 5.45
C MET A 50 13.19 -1.07 5.71
N GLY A 51 12.45 -0.04 6.11
CA GLY A 51 11.04 -0.17 6.47
C GLY A 51 10.29 1.15 6.33
N CYS A 52 8.98 1.11 6.59
CA CYS A 52 8.12 2.28 6.54
C CYS A 52 7.81 2.79 7.95
N ALA A 53 8.21 4.02 8.27
CA ALA A 53 7.93 4.66 9.57
C ALA A 53 6.43 4.77 9.85
N GLN A 54 5.62 4.86 8.79
CA GLN A 54 4.16 4.97 8.86
C GLN A 54 3.47 3.60 8.86
N ASN A 55 4.25 2.51 8.82
CA ASN A 55 3.76 1.13 8.82
C ASN A 55 2.74 0.85 7.70
N VAL A 56 2.89 1.49 6.53
CA VAL A 56 2.06 1.23 5.34
C VAL A 56 2.23 -0.23 4.91
N PHE A 57 3.46 -0.73 4.92
CA PHE A 57 3.80 -2.15 5.04
C PHE A 57 4.50 -2.36 6.39
N ALA A 58 4.26 -3.51 7.02
CA ALA A 58 4.70 -3.77 8.40
C ALA A 58 6.02 -4.53 8.50
N THR A 59 6.57 -5.00 7.38
CA THR A 59 7.75 -5.85 7.34
C THR A 59 9.00 -5.02 7.06
N ASP A 60 10.04 -5.22 7.88
CA ASP A 60 11.38 -4.74 7.57
C ASP A 60 12.04 -5.64 6.51
N ILE A 61 12.63 -5.00 5.52
CA ILE A 61 13.20 -5.65 4.34
C ILE A 61 14.73 -5.60 4.46
N ASP A 62 15.38 -6.76 4.34
CA ASP A 62 16.83 -6.82 4.18
C ASP A 62 17.25 -6.10 2.89
N VAL A 63 18.08 -5.08 3.02
CA VAL A 63 18.50 -4.21 1.91
C VAL A 63 19.33 -4.97 0.90
N ALA A 64 20.18 -5.91 1.33
CA ALA A 64 21.03 -6.67 0.42
C ALA A 64 20.19 -7.62 -0.44
N LEU A 65 19.23 -8.33 0.18
CA LEU A 65 18.30 -9.21 -0.55
C LEU A 65 17.38 -8.41 -1.49
N PHE A 66 16.95 -7.23 -1.05
CA PHE A 66 16.18 -6.33 -1.91
C PHE A 66 16.97 -5.91 -3.14
N GLU A 67 18.19 -5.40 -2.96
CA GLU A 67 19.04 -4.96 -4.07
C GLU A 67 19.39 -6.12 -5.02
N GLU A 68 19.57 -7.33 -4.49
CA GLU A 68 19.77 -8.54 -5.30
C GLU A 68 18.54 -8.87 -6.15
N ALA A 69 17.35 -8.89 -5.55
CA ALA A 69 16.11 -9.19 -6.27
C ALA A 69 15.78 -8.13 -7.34
N GLU A 70 16.00 -6.85 -7.04
CA GLU A 70 15.81 -5.74 -7.98
C GLU A 70 16.75 -5.82 -9.19
N ARG A 71 17.98 -6.31 -9.02
CA ARG A 71 18.90 -6.57 -10.16
C ARG A 71 18.44 -7.72 -11.05
N ALA A 72 17.62 -8.63 -10.52
CA ALA A 72 17.11 -9.78 -11.26
C ALA A 72 15.78 -9.47 -11.94
N LYS A 73 14.66 -9.73 -11.26
CA LYS A 73 13.30 -9.60 -11.82
C LYS A 73 12.43 -8.60 -11.06
N GLY A 74 12.99 -7.91 -10.06
CA GLY A 74 12.25 -7.12 -9.09
C GLY A 74 11.98 -7.91 -7.80
N TYR A 75 11.95 -7.21 -6.68
CA TYR A 75 11.64 -7.76 -5.36
C TYR A 75 10.16 -8.17 -5.25
N GLY A 76 9.29 -7.51 -5.99
CA GLY A 76 7.84 -7.73 -5.97
C GLY A 76 7.10 -6.75 -5.07
N THR A 77 5.90 -7.15 -4.63
CA THR A 77 4.98 -6.28 -3.89
C THR A 77 4.68 -6.83 -2.50
N LEU A 78 4.43 -5.93 -1.57
CA LEU A 78 4.02 -6.24 -0.20
C LEU A 78 2.58 -5.80 0.02
N LYS A 79 1.79 -6.64 0.70
CA LYS A 79 0.45 -6.27 1.16
C LYS A 79 0.51 -5.10 2.13
N LEU A 80 -0.43 -4.17 1.98
CA LEU A 80 -0.57 -3.05 2.91
C LEU A 80 -1.05 -3.54 4.28
N ALA A 81 -0.40 -3.05 5.34
CA ALA A 81 -0.80 -3.28 6.74
C ALA A 81 -1.59 -2.08 7.33
N ARG A 82 -1.47 -0.91 6.70
CA ARG A 82 -2.20 0.32 7.03
C ARG A 82 -2.58 1.08 5.76
N ALA A 83 -3.43 2.08 5.91
CA ALA A 83 -3.79 2.99 4.83
C ALA A 83 -2.54 3.65 4.23
N PRO A 84 -2.44 3.74 2.89
CA PRO A 84 -1.35 4.44 2.23
C PRO A 84 -1.46 5.95 2.48
N LEU A 85 -0.33 6.65 2.39
CA LEU A 85 -0.32 8.11 2.33
C LEU A 85 -0.52 8.59 0.90
N ALA A 86 -0.83 9.87 0.72
CA ALA A 86 -1.10 10.46 -0.60
C ALA A 86 0.04 10.28 -1.61
N GLN A 87 1.30 10.25 -1.14
CA GLN A 87 2.48 10.01 -1.97
C GLN A 87 2.79 8.53 -2.25
N CYS A 88 2.10 7.59 -1.60
CA CYS A 88 2.40 6.17 -1.74
C CYS A 88 1.82 5.62 -3.04
N ALA A 89 2.69 5.07 -3.90
CA ALA A 89 2.29 4.37 -5.11
C ALA A 89 1.89 2.91 -4.78
N PHE A 90 0.60 2.67 -4.53
CA PHE A 90 0.05 1.33 -4.33
C PHE A 90 -0.72 0.86 -5.58
N THR A 91 -0.89 -0.45 -5.70
CA THR A 91 -1.71 -1.09 -6.74
C THR A 91 -2.66 -2.10 -6.09
N ILE A 92 -3.54 -2.71 -6.89
CA ILE A 92 -4.46 -3.76 -6.44
C ILE A 92 -4.00 -5.10 -7.01
N GLU A 93 -3.68 -6.02 -6.11
CA GLU A 93 -3.57 -7.44 -6.46
C GLU A 93 -4.99 -8.00 -6.52
N LYS A 94 -5.46 -8.26 -7.74
CA LYS A 94 -6.80 -8.80 -7.97
C LYS A 94 -6.79 -10.29 -7.73
N ALA A 95 -7.81 -10.76 -7.02
CA ALA A 95 -8.00 -12.18 -6.78
C ALA A 95 -8.24 -12.99 -8.06
N HIS A 96 -8.83 -12.35 -9.08
CA HIS A 96 -9.08 -12.93 -10.39
C HIS A 96 -8.85 -11.87 -11.47
N GLU A 97 -8.21 -12.27 -12.56
CA GLU A 97 -8.33 -11.53 -13.82
C GLU A 97 -9.73 -11.81 -14.38
N ARG A 98 -10.37 -10.81 -15.00
CA ARG A 98 -11.71 -11.01 -15.58
C ARG A 98 -11.63 -12.19 -16.57
N PRO A 99 -12.28 -13.33 -16.31
CA PRO A 99 -12.22 -14.46 -17.24
C PRO A 99 -12.89 -14.03 -18.56
N PRO A 100 -12.31 -14.36 -19.72
CA PRO A 100 -12.96 -14.10 -21.01
C PRO A 100 -14.33 -14.79 -21.05
N GLY A 101 -15.41 -14.02 -21.30
CA GLY A 101 -16.75 -14.57 -21.48
C GLY A 101 -17.64 -14.69 -20.23
N GLU A 102 -17.14 -14.38 -19.04
CA GLU A 102 -17.96 -14.37 -17.81
C GLU A 102 -18.29 -12.95 -17.30
N GLU A 103 -19.46 -12.81 -16.67
CA GLU A 103 -20.01 -11.56 -16.15
C GLU A 103 -19.66 -11.35 -14.66
N TRP A 104 -18.43 -11.65 -14.25
CA TRP A 104 -17.99 -11.29 -12.89
C TRP A 104 -17.78 -9.78 -12.82
N VAL A 105 -18.82 -9.06 -12.39
CA VAL A 105 -18.78 -7.61 -12.16
C VAL A 105 -18.29 -7.34 -10.74
N CYS A 106 -17.15 -6.64 -10.61
CA CYS A 106 -16.64 -6.21 -9.32
C CYS A 106 -17.69 -5.38 -8.56
N ARG A 107 -18.06 -5.84 -7.35
CA ARG A 107 -19.02 -5.13 -6.50
C ARG A 107 -18.47 -3.83 -5.91
N ASN A 108 -17.15 -3.76 -5.69
CA ASN A 108 -16.48 -2.57 -5.15
C ASN A 108 -15.69 -1.81 -6.23
N ARG A 109 -16.37 -1.00 -7.02
CA ARG A 109 -15.74 -0.25 -8.12
C ARG A 109 -14.72 0.79 -7.67
N ARG A 110 -14.83 1.27 -6.42
CA ARG A 110 -13.96 2.30 -5.83
C ARG A 110 -12.80 1.73 -5.03
N PHE A 111 -12.62 0.41 -4.98
CA PHE A 111 -11.52 -0.17 -4.20
C PHE A 111 -10.14 0.21 -4.75
N ALA A 112 -10.02 0.39 -6.07
CA ALA A 112 -8.80 0.86 -6.71
C ALA A 112 -8.52 2.35 -6.45
N ASP A 113 -9.50 3.11 -5.96
CA ASP A 113 -9.32 4.50 -5.59
C ASP A 113 -8.50 4.62 -4.30
N PHE A 114 -8.03 5.83 -4.03
CA PHE A 114 -7.42 6.16 -2.74
C PHE A 114 -8.42 5.89 -1.60
N PRO A 115 -8.04 5.21 -0.51
CA PRO A 115 -9.02 4.80 0.50
C PRO A 115 -9.68 6.00 1.17
N ASP A 116 -11.03 6.03 1.20
CA ASP A 116 -11.79 7.10 1.87
C ASP A 116 -11.47 7.23 3.39
N THR A 117 -10.89 6.17 3.98
CA THR A 117 -10.45 6.11 5.38
C THR A 117 -9.03 6.65 5.61
N ALA A 118 -8.26 6.94 4.57
CA ALA A 118 -6.92 7.51 4.67
C ALA A 118 -6.98 9.02 4.96
N ASP A 119 -5.97 9.54 5.66
CA ASP A 119 -5.96 10.94 6.12
C ASP A 119 -5.93 11.97 4.97
N GLY A 120 -5.41 11.58 3.80
CA GLY A 120 -5.37 12.42 2.59
C GLY A 120 -6.57 12.24 1.64
N ALA A 121 -7.62 11.52 2.07
CA ALA A 121 -8.76 11.25 1.20
C ALA A 121 -9.55 12.53 0.90
N ILE A 122 -9.76 12.82 -0.39
CA ILE A 122 -10.67 13.89 -0.80
C ILE A 122 -12.10 13.43 -0.54
N ARG A 123 -12.65 13.86 0.59
CA ARG A 123 -14.08 13.67 0.88
C ARG A 123 -14.84 14.70 0.07
N ALA A 124 -15.81 14.25 -0.73
CA ALA A 124 -16.71 15.17 -1.44
C ALA A 124 -17.27 16.19 -0.44
N PHE A 125 -17.08 17.48 -0.71
CA PHE A 125 -17.40 18.63 0.16
C PHE A 125 -16.49 18.94 1.38
N ASP A 126 -15.16 18.71 1.33
CA ASP A 126 -14.27 19.35 2.32
C ASP A 126 -13.88 20.79 1.94
N LEU A 127 -14.65 21.77 2.44
CA LEU A 127 -14.44 23.20 2.23
C LEU A 127 -13.08 23.72 2.76
N ARG A 128 -12.36 22.93 3.58
CA ARG A 128 -11.05 23.31 4.12
C ARG A 128 -9.91 23.16 3.10
N HIS A 129 -10.12 22.44 2.00
CA HIS A 129 -9.11 22.32 0.94
C HIS A 129 -8.71 23.65 0.31
N GLY A 130 -9.58 24.67 0.36
CA GLY A 130 -9.27 26.02 -0.12
C GLY A 130 -8.55 26.93 0.90
N LEU A 131 -8.33 26.46 2.14
CA LEU A 131 -7.82 27.32 3.22
C LEU A 131 -6.33 27.16 3.51
N THR A 132 -5.66 26.14 2.94
CA THR A 132 -4.22 25.91 3.12
C THR A 132 -3.35 26.50 2.01
N ALA A 133 -3.97 27.16 1.03
CA ALA A 133 -3.28 27.98 0.02
C ALA A 133 -3.39 29.46 0.44
N GLY A 134 -2.58 29.88 1.42
CA GLY A 134 -2.49 31.25 1.93
C GLY A 134 -1.14 31.49 2.55
#